data_AF-A0A934HAU3-F1
#
_entry.id   AF-A0A934HAU3-F1
#
_cell.length_a   1.000
_cell.length_b   1.000
_cell.length_c   1.000
_cell.angle_alpha   90.00
_cell.angle_beta   90.00
_cell.angle_gamma   90.00
#
_symmetry.space_group_name_H-M   'P 1'
#
loop_
_entity.id
_entity.type
_entity.pdbx_description
1 polymer ?
#
loop_
_entity_poly.entity_id
_entity_poly.type
_entity_poly.pdbx_seq_one_letter_code
_entity_poly.pdbx_strand_id
1 'polypeptide(L)'
;LGDLGHLLAQSQVEAMERIDVLLVPVGGFYTIDAAQAAEMVSLLEPKFVVPMHFKTDEARLNIDPVDRFLKEMGLKGAEPQPRLVVNRGSLPEETQVIVLDYRRG
;
A
#
# COMPACT_ATOMS: atom_id res chain seq x y z
N LEU A 1 4.56 -6.82 -10.24
CA LEU A 1 4.00 -7.94 -9.46
C LEU A 1 2.76 -7.39 -8.78
N GLY A 2 1.56 -7.77 -9.23
CA GLY A 2 0.31 -7.06 -8.92
C GLY A 2 -0.69 -7.84 -8.07
N ASP A 3 -0.42 -9.10 -7.75
CA ASP A 3 -1.32 -9.93 -6.95
C ASP A 3 -0.49 -10.80 -6.00
N LEU A 4 -0.29 -10.31 -4.77
CA LEU A 4 0.37 -11.05 -3.70
C LEU A 4 -0.71 -11.66 -2.82
N GLY A 5 -1.05 -12.91 -3.12
CA GLY A 5 -1.99 -13.73 -2.32
C GLY A 5 -1.34 -14.47 -1.15
N HIS A 6 -0.07 -14.17 -0.83
CA HIS A 6 0.69 -14.79 0.25
C HIS A 6 1.80 -13.84 0.72
N LEU A 7 2.19 -13.94 2.00
CA LEU A 7 3.38 -13.26 2.53
C LEU A 7 4.63 -13.79 1.82
N LEU A 8 5.55 -12.88 1.47
CA LEU A 8 6.82 -13.23 0.83
C LEU A 8 7.70 -14.03 1.80
N ALA A 9 8.38 -15.07 1.31
CA ALA A 9 9.37 -15.78 2.10
C ALA A 9 10.60 -14.88 2.35
N GLN A 10 11.28 -15.06 3.49
CA GLN A 10 12.43 -14.23 3.89
C GLN A 10 13.54 -14.15 2.83
N SER A 11 13.79 -15.25 2.10
CA SER A 11 14.74 -15.28 0.98
C SER A 11 14.33 -14.44 -0.23
N GLN A 12 13.03 -14.21 -0.45
CA GLN A 12 12.53 -13.32 -1.49
C GLN A 12 12.64 -11.86 -1.07
N VAL A 13 12.44 -11.57 0.22
CA VAL A 13 12.64 -10.23 0.79
C VAL A 13 14.11 -9.82 0.69
N GLU A 14 15.04 -10.71 1.05
CA GLU A 14 16.49 -10.46 0.96
C GLU A 14 16.97 -10.22 -0.47
N ALA A 15 16.34 -10.85 -1.47
CA ALA A 15 16.64 -10.62 -2.88
C ALA A 15 16.11 -9.26 -3.40
N MET A 16 15.16 -8.64 -2.69
CA MET A 16 14.61 -7.33 -2.99
C MET A 16 15.36 -6.26 -2.17
N GLU A 17 16.64 -6.03 -2.50
CA GLU A 17 17.55 -5.18 -1.71
C GLU A 17 17.04 -3.77 -1.39
N ARG A 18 16.25 -3.14 -2.27
CA ARG A 18 15.61 -1.84 -2.05
C ARG A 18 14.29 -1.73 -2.81
N ILE A 19 13.22 -1.47 -2.09
CA ILE A 19 11.91 -1.14 -2.68
C ILE A 19 11.67 0.36 -2.54
N ASP A 20 11.74 1.09 -3.65
CA ASP A 20 11.44 2.52 -3.63
C ASP A 20 9.92 2.77 -3.55
N VAL A 21 9.11 1.94 -4.20
CA VAL A 21 7.65 2.09 -4.24
C VAL A 21 6.98 0.73 -4.13
N LEU A 22 6.16 0.56 -3.10
CA LEU A 22 5.33 -0.62 -2.88
C LEU A 22 3.87 -0.28 -3.19
N LEU A 23 3.27 -1.02 -4.12
CA LEU A 23 1.82 -1.02 -4.32
C LEU A 23 1.25 -2.22 -3.60
N VAL A 24 0.33 -2.01 -2.65
CA VAL A 24 -0.14 -3.08 -1.75
C VAL A 24 -1.67 -3.09 -1.66
N PRO A 25 -2.33 -4.23 -1.92
CA PRO A 25 -3.77 -4.32 -1.75
C PRO A 25 -4.13 -4.39 -0.26
N VAL A 26 -5.20 -3.72 0.16
CA VAL A 26 -5.57 -3.60 1.58
C VAL A 26 -7.04 -3.90 1.89
N GLY A 27 -7.81 -4.38 0.90
CA GLY A 27 -9.25 -4.58 1.02
C GLY A 27 -9.71 -5.89 1.66
N GLY A 28 -8.80 -6.83 1.96
CA GLY A 28 -9.03 -8.00 2.83
C GLY A 28 -10.00 -9.09 2.35
N PHE A 29 -10.73 -8.93 1.24
CA PHE A 29 -11.68 -9.95 0.77
C PHE A 29 -11.08 -10.91 -0.27
N TYR A 30 -10.48 -10.36 -1.33
CA TYR A 30 -9.83 -11.15 -2.40
C TYR A 30 -8.30 -11.14 -2.32
N THR A 31 -7.76 -10.33 -1.42
CA THR A 31 -6.33 -10.07 -1.24
C THR A 31 -5.99 -10.10 0.24
N ILE A 32 -4.72 -9.89 0.58
CA ILE A 32 -4.31 -9.62 1.96
C ILE A 32 -5.11 -8.47 2.58
N ASP A 33 -5.26 -8.53 3.90
CA ASP A 33 -5.93 -7.51 4.70
C ASP A 33 -4.99 -6.38 5.14
N ALA A 34 -5.55 -5.39 5.85
CA ALA A 34 -4.81 -4.23 6.34
C ALA A 34 -3.63 -4.59 7.27
N ALA A 35 -3.78 -5.60 8.13
CA ALA A 35 -2.74 -5.97 9.09
C ALA A 35 -1.59 -6.69 8.38
N GLN A 36 -1.90 -7.61 7.48
CA GLN A 36 -0.92 -8.28 6.62
C GLN A 36 -0.18 -7.29 5.71
N ALA A 37 -0.89 -6.30 5.17
CA ALA A 37 -0.27 -5.23 4.38
C ALA A 37 0.70 -4.38 5.21
N ALA A 38 0.36 -4.04 6.47
CA ALA A 38 1.24 -3.31 7.37
C ALA A 38 2.48 -4.14 7.78
N GLU A 39 2.32 -5.45 7.99
CA GLU A 39 3.43 -6.37 8.20
C GLU A 39 4.38 -6.38 6.99
N MET A 40 3.83 -6.45 5.78
CA MET A 40 4.63 -6.37 4.55
C MET A 40 5.41 -5.05 4.43
N VAL A 41 4.79 -3.92 4.76
CA VAL A 41 5.48 -2.62 4.77
C VAL A 41 6.64 -2.64 5.77
N SER A 42 6.44 -3.25 6.94
CA SER A 42 7.45 -3.34 7.98
C SER A 42 8.62 -4.25 7.58
N LEU A 43 8.36 -5.34 6.87
CA LEU A 43 9.37 -6.28 6.39
C LEU A 43 10.18 -5.72 5.22
N LEU A 44 9.55 -4.94 4.35
CA LEU A 44 10.12 -4.46 3.10
C LEU A 44 10.75 -3.06 3.20
N GLU A 45 10.42 -2.31 4.25
CA GLU A 45 10.86 -0.92 4.49
C GLU A 45 10.87 -0.03 3.24
N PRO A 46 9.76 0.04 2.48
CA PRO A 46 9.74 0.75 1.21
C PRO A 46 9.76 2.27 1.41
N LYS A 47 10.29 3.03 0.45
CA LYS A 47 10.27 4.50 0.54
C LYS A 47 8.86 5.10 0.39
N PHE A 48 8.10 4.60 -0.57
CA PHE A 48 6.69 4.93 -0.75
C PHE A 48 5.81 3.70 -0.67
N VAL A 49 4.63 3.86 -0.06
CA VAL A 49 3.57 2.85 -0.03
C VAL A 49 2.32 3.43 -0.64
N VAL A 50 1.76 2.75 -1.63
CA VAL A 50 0.51 3.13 -2.28
C VAL A 50 -0.51 2.00 -2.03
N PRO A 51 -1.46 2.18 -1.08
CA PRO A 51 -2.51 1.20 -0.90
C PRO A 51 -3.42 1.14 -2.13
N MET A 52 -3.88 -0.05 -2.48
CA MET A 52 -4.80 -0.33 -3.58
C MET A 52 -5.88 -1.35 -3.17
N HIS A 53 -6.82 -1.66 -4.08
CA HIS A 53 -7.90 -2.63 -3.86
C HIS A 53 -8.69 -2.44 -2.55
N PHE A 54 -8.98 -1.19 -2.17
CA PHE A 54 -9.84 -0.85 -1.02
C PHE A 54 -11.18 -0.30 -1.47
N LYS A 55 -12.13 -0.16 -0.53
CA LYS A 55 -13.47 0.34 -0.79
C LYS A 55 -13.46 1.78 -1.31
N THR A 56 -14.08 1.99 -2.47
CA THR A 56 -14.40 3.30 -3.03
C THR A 56 -15.91 3.44 -3.20
N ASP A 57 -16.40 4.65 -3.49
CA ASP A 57 -17.84 4.89 -3.72
C ASP A 57 -18.36 4.09 -4.93
N GLU A 58 -17.50 3.82 -5.92
CA GLU A 58 -17.86 3.05 -7.13
C GLU A 58 -17.70 1.53 -6.96
N ALA A 59 -16.94 1.10 -5.95
CA ALA A 59 -16.67 -0.32 -5.74
C ALA A 59 -17.94 -1.05 -5.29
N ARG A 60 -18.46 -1.96 -6.12
CA ARG A 60 -19.60 -2.84 -5.79
C ARG A 60 -19.24 -4.00 -4.86
N LEU A 61 -17.94 -4.24 -4.67
CA LEU A 61 -17.42 -5.31 -3.82
C LEU A 61 -17.54 -4.93 -2.34
N ASN A 62 -17.71 -5.95 -1.50
CA ASN A 62 -17.70 -5.81 -0.04
C ASN A 62 -16.27 -5.99 0.48
N ILE A 63 -15.46 -4.95 0.28
CA ILE A 63 -14.04 -4.86 0.70
C ILE A 63 -13.88 -3.76 1.75
N ASP A 64 -12.79 -3.80 2.48
CA ASP A 64 -12.49 -2.82 3.53
C ASP A 64 -12.05 -1.45 2.98
N PRO A 65 -12.35 -0.34 3.69
CA PRO A 65 -11.86 0.99 3.34
C PRO A 65 -10.37 1.15 3.68
N VAL A 66 -9.70 2.09 3.01
CA VAL A 66 -8.27 2.38 3.21
C VAL A 66 -7.95 2.80 4.66
N ASP A 67 -8.91 3.38 5.38
CA ASP A 67 -8.76 3.83 6.76
C ASP A 67 -8.30 2.73 7.71
N ARG A 68 -8.68 1.46 7.45
CA ARG A 68 -8.19 0.34 8.26
C ARG A 68 -6.68 0.19 8.15
N PHE A 69 -6.15 0.24 6.92
CA PHE A 69 -4.72 0.19 6.68
C PHE A 69 -3.98 1.41 7.23
N LEU A 70 -4.53 2.62 7.06
CA LEU A 70 -3.94 3.83 7.64
C LEU A 70 -3.82 3.73 9.15
N LYS A 71 -4.82 3.16 9.82
CA LYS A 71 -4.79 2.92 11.27
C LYS A 71 -3.72 1.93 11.69
N GLU A 72 -3.55 0.81 10.97
CA GLU A 72 -2.47 -0.15 11.24
C GLU A 72 -1.08 0.48 11.05
N MET A 73 -0.94 1.40 10.08
CA MET A 73 0.26 2.20 9.88
C MET A 73 0.44 3.34 10.90
N GLY A 74 -0.45 3.47 11.89
CA GLY A 74 -0.40 4.53 12.91
C GLY A 74 -0.78 5.93 12.40
N LEU A 75 -1.37 6.03 11.21
CA LEU A 75 -1.77 7.28 10.57
C LEU A 75 -3.22 7.62 10.93
N LYS A 76 -3.48 8.92 11.16
CA LYS A 76 -4.84 9.42 11.44
C LYS A 76 -5.69 9.61 10.17
N GLY A 77 -5.07 9.50 9.01
CA GLY A 77 -5.65 9.78 7.70
C GLY A 77 -4.53 10.14 6.71
N ALA A 78 -4.87 10.14 5.42
CA ALA A 78 -4.00 10.60 4.35
C ALA A 78 -4.85 11.35 3.34
N GLU A 79 -4.38 12.50 2.87
CA GLU A 79 -5.07 13.28 1.85
C GLU A 79 -4.89 12.57 0.49
N PRO A 80 -5.99 12.16 -0.18
CA PRO A 80 -5.90 11.54 -1.49
C PRO A 80 -5.31 12.52 -2.52
N GLN A 81 -4.48 12.01 -3.41
CA GLN A 81 -3.89 12.80 -4.48
C GLN A 81 -4.06 12.13 -5.86
N PRO A 82 -4.21 12.90 -6.95
CA PRO A 82 -4.51 12.35 -8.27
C PRO A 82 -3.31 11.66 -8.94
N ARG A 83 -2.10 11.90 -8.43
CA ARG A 83 -0.86 11.38 -9.01
C ARG A 83 0.28 11.38 -8.00
N LEU A 84 1.16 10.39 -8.08
CA LEU A 84 2.48 10.39 -7.48
C LEU A 84 3.54 10.41 -8.59
N VAL A 85 4.54 11.29 -8.49
CA VAL A 85 5.70 11.33 -9.40
C VAL A 85 6.94 11.03 -8.56
N VAL A 86 7.65 9.97 -8.91
CA VAL A 86 8.83 9.53 -8.16
C VAL A 86 10.07 9.70 -9.03
N ASN A 87 11.09 10.34 -8.46
CA ASN A 87 12.44 10.36 -8.99
C ASN A 87 13.43 10.12 -7.83
N ARG A 88 14.70 9.82 -8.15
CA ARG A 88 15.70 9.51 -7.10
C ARG A 88 15.92 10.64 -6.09
N GLY A 89 15.70 11.89 -6.48
CA GLY A 89 15.84 13.05 -5.60
C GLY A 89 14.59 13.34 -4.76
N SER A 90 13.47 12.65 -5.01
CA SER A 90 12.21 12.81 -4.28
C SER A 90 11.90 11.65 -3.33
N LEU A 91 12.85 10.74 -3.12
CA LEU A 91 12.69 9.63 -2.20
C LEU A 91 12.76 10.16 -0.76
N PRO A 92 11.76 9.86 0.09
CA PRO A 92 11.79 10.29 1.48
C PRO A 92 12.82 9.48 2.28
N GLU A 93 13.25 10.05 3.40
CA GLU A 93 14.14 9.34 4.34
C GLU A 93 13.39 8.20 5.03
N GLU A 94 12.15 8.47 5.46
CA GLU A 94 11.22 7.54 6.11
C GLU A 94 10.10 7.07 5.15
N THR A 95 9.50 5.92 5.44
CA THR A 95 8.37 5.38 4.68
C THR A 95 7.19 6.35 4.65
N GLN A 96 6.71 6.69 3.46
CA GLN A 96 5.52 7.54 3.28
C GLN A 96 4.38 6.78 2.62
N VAL A 97 3.19 6.83 3.24
CA VAL A 97 1.96 6.29 2.65
C VAL A 97 1.29 7.38 1.80
N ILE A 98 1.04 7.06 0.53
CA ILE A 98 0.41 7.94 -0.45
C ILE A 98 -0.88 7.30 -0.95
N VAL A 99 -2.02 7.89 -0.60
CA VAL A 99 -3.33 7.46 -1.11
C VAL A 99 -3.59 8.15 -2.45
N LEU A 100 -3.85 7.35 -3.49
CA LEU A 100 -4.20 7.89 -4.80
C LEU A 100 -5.72 7.98 -4.97
N ASP A 101 -6.19 9.03 -5.62
CA ASP A 101 -7.58 9.14 -6.04
C ASP A 101 -7.92 8.07 -7.08
N TYR A 102 -9.10 7.47 -6.92
CA TYR A 102 -9.73 6.73 -8.02
C TYR A 102 -10.38 7.77 -8.96
N ARG A 103 -10.07 7.71 -10.26
CA ARG A 103 -10.64 8.66 -11.21
C ARG A 103 -12.15 8.47 -11.28
N ARG A 104 -12.89 9.48 -10.84
CA ARG A 104 -14.30 9.67 -11.19
C ARG A 104 -14.35 10.10 -12.66
N GLY A 105 -14.93 9.25 -13.52
CA GLY A 105 -15.16 9.55 -14.93
C GLY A 105 -16.23 10.62 -15.12
#